data_AF-A0AAI8CH31-F1
#
_entry.id   AF-A0AAI8CH31-F1
#
_cell.length_a   1.000
_cell.length_b   1.000
_cell.length_c   1.000
_cell.angle_alpha   90.00
_cell.angle_beta   90.00
_cell.angle_gamma   90.00
#
_symmetry.space_group_name_H-M   'P 1'
#
loop_
_entity.id
_entity.type
_entity.pdbx_description
1 polymer ?
#
loop_
_entity_poly.entity_id
_entity_poly.type
_entity_poly.pdbx_seq_one_letter_code
_entity_poly.pdbx_strand_id
1 'polypeptide(L)'
;MFFLGFNEKKVNCQKKIYQLDKSYLKKSRVLGVFDLNLEHTVYNSNIQNIRDAFRGNANVPNVLQVKVKINEASCLLYLNAAFESRACIPAPNASLYVIGFKGGDGRDYLFNIEPFPNPELKGVNSVSLPVDGSYRSLGHASSLPIINKAELETLVRTVSNFKGTVISSALTKIIIITCEASRFKSVETDVYNMLRTSAPFDASTRYDMIKRWNTTLLGDNNF
;
A
#
# COMPACT_ATOMS: atom_id res chain seq x y z
N MET A 1 30.32 -43.81 48.86
CA MET A 1 31.04 -43.43 47.61
C MET A 1 30.26 -44.06 46.45
N PHE A 2 29.29 -43.36 45.85
CA PHE A 2 29.44 -42.46 44.68
C PHE A 2 30.06 -43.24 43.50
N PHE A 3 29.40 -43.62 42.40
CA PHE A 3 28.46 -42.97 41.44
C PHE A 3 27.70 -44.11 40.68
N LEU A 4 26.36 -44.22 40.54
CA LEU A 4 25.37 -43.46 39.74
C LEU A 4 25.93 -42.99 38.39
N GLY A 5 25.45 -43.35 37.19
CA GLY A 5 24.24 -43.99 36.72
C GLY A 5 24.14 -43.62 35.23
N PHE A 6 23.97 -44.59 34.34
CA PHE A 6 23.73 -44.33 32.93
C PHE A 6 22.39 -43.60 32.75
N ASN A 7 22.41 -42.42 32.14
CA ASN A 7 21.22 -41.86 31.49
C ASN A 7 21.61 -40.76 30.49
N GLU A 8 21.89 -41.15 29.25
CA GLU A 8 21.89 -40.23 28.12
C GLU A 8 20.44 -39.79 27.86
N LYS A 9 20.04 -38.68 28.48
CA LYS A 9 18.85 -37.95 28.04
C LYS A 9 19.15 -37.33 26.67
N LYS A 10 18.72 -38.01 25.60
CA LYS A 10 18.50 -37.40 24.29
C LYS A 10 17.54 -36.22 24.49
N VAL A 11 18.09 -35.00 24.46
CA VAL A 11 17.31 -33.76 24.44
C VAL A 11 16.65 -33.69 23.06
N ASN A 12 15.44 -34.24 22.99
CA ASN A 12 14.58 -34.12 21.84
C ASN A 12 14.05 -32.68 21.81
N CYS A 13 14.85 -31.76 21.27
CA CYS A 13 14.42 -30.39 21.00
C CYS A 13 13.49 -30.43 19.78
N GLN A 14 12.27 -30.96 20.00
CA GLN A 14 11.18 -30.79 19.06
C GLN A 14 10.95 -29.28 18.93
N LYS A 15 11.36 -28.73 17.78
CA LYS A 15 10.89 -27.43 17.29
C LYS A 15 9.38 -27.41 17.52
N LYS A 16 8.92 -26.57 18.44
CA LYS A 16 7.52 -26.17 18.53
C LYS A 16 7.21 -25.46 17.22
N ILE A 17 6.83 -26.24 16.21
CA ILE A 17 6.13 -25.72 15.05
C ILE A 17 4.84 -25.19 15.66
N TYR A 18 4.73 -23.87 15.77
CA TYR A 18 3.45 -23.24 15.98
C TYR A 18 2.59 -23.69 14.80
N GLN A 19 1.77 -24.72 15.01
CA GLN A 19 0.61 -24.95 14.16
C GLN A 19 -0.24 -23.70 14.36
N LEU A 20 -0.08 -22.75 13.44
CA LEU A 20 -1.01 -21.65 13.28
C LEU A 20 -2.37 -22.29 13.12
N ASP A 21 -3.19 -22.14 14.15
CA ASP A 21 -4.57 -22.54 14.14
C ASP A 21 -5.23 -21.89 12.92
N LYS A 22 -5.70 -22.72 11.98
CA LYS A 22 -6.36 -22.27 10.74
C LYS A 22 -7.73 -21.66 11.03
N SER A 23 -8.17 -21.62 12.30
CA SER A 23 -9.36 -20.90 12.76
C SER A 23 -9.28 -19.37 12.56
N TYR A 24 -8.09 -18.81 12.31
CA TYR A 24 -7.89 -17.40 11.97
C TYR A 24 -7.98 -17.07 10.47
N LEU A 25 -8.59 -17.93 9.64
CA LEU A 25 -9.15 -17.48 8.36
C LEU A 25 -10.33 -16.54 8.63
N LYS A 26 -10.05 -15.39 9.27
CA LYS A 26 -10.91 -14.22 9.19
C LYS A 26 -11.07 -13.97 7.71
N LYS A 27 -12.30 -14.14 7.21
CA LYS A 27 -12.68 -13.74 5.86
C LYS A 27 -11.98 -12.42 5.56
N SER A 28 -11.27 -12.37 4.43
CA SER A 28 -10.71 -11.13 3.94
C SER A 28 -11.85 -10.12 3.82
N ARG A 29 -11.68 -8.88 4.26
CA ARG A 29 -12.77 -7.88 4.34
C ARG A 29 -12.30 -6.55 3.79
N VAL A 30 -13.26 -5.70 3.47
CA VAL A 30 -13.03 -4.27 3.28
C VAL A 30 -13.07 -3.60 4.67
N LEU A 31 -11.98 -2.92 5.06
CA LEU A 31 -11.82 -2.33 6.40
C LEU A 31 -12.60 -1.02 6.62
N GLY A 32 -13.21 -0.48 5.57
CA GLY A 32 -13.88 0.81 5.55
C GLY A 32 -13.30 1.75 4.50
N VAL A 33 -13.87 2.96 4.42
CA VAL A 33 -13.43 4.04 3.51
C VAL A 33 -12.72 5.12 4.31
N PHE A 34 -11.49 5.43 3.91
CA PHE A 34 -10.67 6.48 4.50
C PHE A 34 -10.55 7.64 3.53
N ASP A 35 -10.80 8.85 4.01
CA ASP A 35 -10.59 10.05 3.21
C ASP A 35 -9.12 10.47 3.24
N LEU A 36 -8.59 10.82 2.07
CA LEU A 36 -7.31 11.49 1.90
C LEU A 36 -7.54 12.80 1.16
N ASN A 37 -7.65 13.90 1.90
CA ASN A 37 -7.81 15.23 1.35
C ASN A 37 -6.44 15.81 1.00
N LEU A 38 -6.25 16.23 -0.25
CA LEU A 38 -5.02 16.84 -0.76
C LEU A 38 -4.92 18.33 -0.39
N GLU A 39 -5.21 18.62 0.88
CA GLU A 39 -5.07 19.93 1.50
C GLU A 39 -4.07 19.83 2.64
N HIS A 40 -3.07 20.72 2.66
CA HIS A 40 -1.97 20.65 3.61
C HIS A 40 -2.43 20.66 5.08
N THR A 41 -3.56 21.30 5.40
CA THR A 41 -4.13 21.39 6.76
C THR A 41 -4.57 20.06 7.35
N VAL A 42 -4.92 19.08 6.50
CA VAL A 42 -5.50 17.79 6.90
C VAL A 42 -4.76 16.57 6.34
N TYR A 43 -3.87 16.78 5.36
CA TYR A 43 -3.17 15.69 4.68
C TYR A 43 -2.42 14.76 5.65
N ASN A 44 -1.61 15.30 6.56
CA ASN A 44 -0.81 14.50 7.49
C ASN A 44 -1.68 13.66 8.45
N SER A 45 -2.79 14.21 8.93
CA SER A 45 -3.70 13.47 9.82
C SER A 45 -4.44 12.36 9.06
N ASN A 46 -4.80 12.60 7.79
CA ASN A 46 -5.38 11.56 6.92
C ASN A 46 -4.37 10.42 6.67
N ILE A 47 -3.11 10.74 6.37
CA ILE A 47 -2.05 9.74 6.23
C ILE A 47 -1.85 8.96 7.54
N GLN A 48 -1.87 9.63 8.70
CA GLN A 48 -1.75 8.97 9.99
C GLN A 48 -2.91 7.98 10.22
N ASN A 49 -4.15 8.35 9.92
CA ASN A 49 -5.30 7.46 10.02
C ASN A 49 -5.16 6.21 9.15
N ILE A 50 -4.61 6.35 7.94
CA ILE A 50 -4.32 5.23 7.04
C ILE A 50 -3.26 4.30 7.67
N ARG A 51 -2.20 4.86 8.25
CA ARG A 51 -1.17 4.05 8.95
C ARG A 51 -1.73 3.32 10.16
N ASP A 52 -2.60 3.96 10.92
CA ASP A 52 -3.23 3.34 12.08
C ASP A 52 -4.15 2.18 11.67
N ALA A 53 -4.85 2.31 10.54
CA ALA A 53 -5.60 1.21 9.94
C ALA A 53 -4.69 0.04 9.52
N PHE A 54 -3.53 0.31 8.93
CA PHE A 54 -2.55 -0.73 8.60
C PHE A 54 -2.02 -1.46 9.83
N ARG A 55 -1.67 -0.72 10.89
CA ARG A 55 -1.20 -1.31 12.16
C ARG A 55 -2.28 -2.17 12.80
N GLY A 56 -3.53 -1.68 12.83
CA GLY A 56 -4.66 -2.41 13.38
C GLY A 56 -5.03 -3.68 12.59
N ASN A 57 -4.74 -3.70 11.29
CA ASN A 57 -5.05 -4.83 10.41
C ASN A 57 -4.04 -5.98 10.50
N ALA A 58 -2.77 -5.68 10.86
CA ALA A 58 -1.67 -6.64 10.84
C ALA A 58 -1.56 -7.35 9.47
N ASN A 59 -1.13 -8.62 9.45
CA ASN A 59 -0.78 -9.34 8.21
C ASN A 59 -1.98 -9.94 7.45
N VAL A 60 -3.20 -9.50 7.75
CA VAL A 60 -4.43 -10.01 7.11
C VAL A 60 -4.63 -9.33 5.75
N PRO A 61 -4.92 -10.05 4.66
CA PRO A 61 -5.08 -9.48 3.30
C PRO A 61 -6.44 -8.80 3.09
N ASN A 62 -6.76 -7.86 3.97
CA ASN A 62 -7.92 -7.01 3.87
C ASN A 62 -7.68 -5.85 2.91
N VAL A 63 -8.75 -5.27 2.38
CA VAL A 63 -8.69 -4.11 1.50
C VAL A 63 -9.04 -2.85 2.29
N LEU A 64 -8.16 -1.85 2.20
CA LEU A 64 -8.44 -0.50 2.63
C LEU A 64 -8.92 0.31 1.42
N GLN A 65 -10.09 0.92 1.52
CA GLN A 65 -10.56 1.86 0.50
C GLN A 65 -10.10 3.26 0.86
N VAL A 66 -9.38 3.93 -0.03
CA VAL A 66 -8.90 5.30 0.18
C VAL A 66 -9.54 6.22 -0.86
N LYS A 67 -10.38 7.14 -0.40
CA LYS A 67 -11.01 8.16 -1.24
C LYS A 67 -10.11 9.40 -1.25
N VAL A 68 -9.36 9.57 -2.33
CA VAL A 68 -8.50 10.73 -2.55
C VAL A 68 -9.37 11.90 -3.04
N LYS A 69 -9.26 13.07 -2.40
CA LYS A 69 -10.11 14.23 -2.65
C LYS A 69 -9.29 15.51 -2.83
N ILE A 70 -9.71 16.35 -3.77
CA ILE A 70 -9.23 17.72 -3.92
C ILE A 70 -10.32 18.54 -4.60
N ASN A 71 -10.69 19.69 -4.01
CA ASN A 71 -11.84 20.47 -4.47
C ASN A 71 -13.08 19.55 -4.66
N GLU A 72 -13.73 19.64 -5.82
CA GLU A 72 -14.87 18.79 -6.20
C GLU A 72 -14.48 17.43 -6.83
N ALA A 73 -13.17 17.15 -6.98
CA ALA A 73 -12.68 15.92 -7.60
C ALA A 73 -12.44 14.85 -6.53
N SER A 74 -12.83 13.60 -6.83
CA SER A 74 -12.45 12.45 -6.01
C SER A 74 -12.25 11.18 -6.81
N CYS A 75 -11.32 10.33 -6.37
CA CYS A 75 -11.14 8.97 -6.89
C CYS A 75 -10.99 7.97 -5.73
N LEU A 76 -11.33 6.71 -5.98
CA LEU A 76 -11.29 5.65 -4.96
C LEU A 76 -10.20 4.64 -5.31
N LEU A 77 -9.25 4.44 -4.41
CA LEU A 77 -8.19 3.44 -4.51
C LEU A 77 -8.48 2.26 -3.59
N TYR A 78 -8.02 1.08 -3.99
CA TYR A 78 -8.02 -0.14 -3.19
C TYR A 78 -6.59 -0.46 -2.80
N LEU A 79 -6.29 -0.46 -1.51
CA LEU A 79 -4.98 -0.80 -0.97
C LEU A 79 -5.05 -2.14 -0.26
N ASN A 80 -4.06 -3.00 -0.45
CA ASN A 80 -3.90 -4.18 0.39
C ASN A 80 -3.38 -3.73 1.76
N ALA A 81 -4.18 -3.91 2.80
CA ALA A 81 -3.87 -3.48 4.16
C ALA A 81 -2.96 -4.45 4.91
N ALA A 82 -2.59 -5.59 4.33
CA ALA A 82 -1.72 -6.56 4.97
C ALA A 82 -0.35 -5.93 5.26
N PHE A 83 0.08 -6.00 6.51
CA PHE A 83 1.34 -5.45 7.01
C PHE A 83 1.94 -6.37 8.07
N GLU A 84 3.24 -6.64 7.97
CA GLU A 84 3.99 -7.38 8.99
C GLU A 84 5.01 -6.44 9.64
N SER A 85 4.86 -6.21 10.95
CA SER A 85 5.73 -5.30 11.70
C SER A 85 7.03 -5.95 12.15
N ARG A 86 7.13 -7.28 12.12
CA ARG A 86 8.33 -8.02 12.52
C ARG A 86 9.27 -8.15 11.33
N ALA A 87 10.42 -7.47 11.40
CA ALA A 87 11.44 -7.47 10.35
C ALA A 87 11.99 -8.86 9.97
N CYS A 88 11.83 -9.88 10.83
CA CYS A 88 12.27 -11.25 10.56
C CYS A 88 11.28 -12.10 9.76
N ILE A 89 10.09 -11.58 9.45
CA ILE A 89 9.07 -12.28 8.66
C ILE A 89 8.90 -11.53 7.34
N PRO A 90 8.89 -12.25 6.19
CA PRO A 90 8.65 -11.62 4.91
C PRO A 90 7.33 -10.83 4.90
N ALA A 91 7.36 -9.63 4.32
CA ALA A 91 6.15 -8.84 4.13
C ALA A 91 5.13 -9.61 3.26
N PRO A 92 3.82 -9.47 3.53
CA PRO A 92 2.78 -10.01 2.67
C PRO A 92 2.92 -9.56 1.21
N ASN A 93 2.49 -10.39 0.26
CA ASN A 93 2.47 -10.00 -1.15
C ASN A 93 1.67 -8.70 -1.34
N ALA A 94 2.22 -7.74 -2.08
CA ALA A 94 1.64 -6.41 -2.26
C ALA A 94 1.28 -5.69 -0.94
N SER A 95 2.05 -5.90 0.13
CA SER A 95 1.87 -5.26 1.45
C SER A 95 1.84 -3.74 1.38
N LEU A 96 0.69 -3.15 1.71
CA LEU A 96 0.41 -1.71 1.66
C LEU A 96 0.37 -1.10 0.25
N TYR A 97 0.31 -1.90 -0.81
CA TYR A 97 0.25 -1.44 -2.20
C TYR A 97 -1.17 -1.10 -2.64
N VAL A 98 -1.31 -0.19 -3.61
CA VAL A 98 -2.55 -0.07 -4.39
C VAL A 98 -2.69 -1.32 -5.26
N ILE A 99 -3.79 -2.05 -5.08
CA ILE A 99 -4.13 -3.28 -5.82
C ILE A 99 -5.22 -3.04 -6.87
N GLY A 100 -5.82 -1.85 -6.88
CA GLY A 100 -6.81 -1.43 -7.87
C GLY A 100 -7.45 -0.08 -7.55
N PHE A 101 -8.43 0.31 -8.35
CA PHE A 101 -9.18 1.56 -8.18
C PHE A 101 -10.57 1.50 -8.85
N LYS A 102 -11.46 2.42 -8.48
CA LYS A 102 -12.78 2.57 -9.12
C LYS A 102 -12.67 3.47 -10.36
N GLY A 103 -13.11 2.99 -11.52
CA GLY A 103 -13.19 3.78 -12.74
C GLY A 103 -14.52 4.52 -12.91
N GLY A 104 -14.56 5.41 -13.90
CA GLY A 104 -15.70 6.31 -14.15
C GLY A 104 -16.90 5.64 -14.82
N ASP A 105 -16.76 4.38 -15.24
CA ASP A 105 -17.86 3.51 -15.67
C ASP A 105 -18.39 2.63 -14.52
N GLY A 106 -17.92 2.86 -13.29
CA GLY A 106 -18.33 2.12 -12.12
C GLY A 106 -17.69 0.73 -11.99
N ARG A 107 -16.72 0.36 -12.84
CA ARG A 107 -15.98 -0.91 -12.71
C ARG A 107 -14.78 -0.79 -11.78
N ASP A 108 -14.44 -1.90 -11.14
CA ASP A 108 -13.26 -2.02 -10.29
C ASP A 108 -12.08 -2.47 -11.15
N TYR A 109 -11.10 -1.60 -11.39
CA TYR A 109 -9.93 -1.92 -12.18
C TYR A 109 -8.83 -2.44 -11.25
N LEU A 110 -8.53 -3.74 -11.35
CA LEU A 110 -7.62 -4.45 -10.45
C LEU A 110 -6.31 -4.73 -11.17
N PHE A 111 -5.19 -4.48 -10.51
CA PHE A 111 -3.88 -4.84 -11.05
C PHE A 111 -3.70 -6.36 -11.10
N ASN A 112 -2.98 -6.84 -12.11
CA ASN A 112 -2.65 -8.25 -12.28
C ASN A 112 -1.51 -8.65 -11.32
N ILE A 113 -1.87 -8.83 -10.06
CA ILE A 113 -0.98 -9.27 -8.98
C ILE A 113 -1.25 -10.75 -8.72
N GLU A 114 -0.20 -11.58 -8.73
CA GLU A 114 -0.31 -13.02 -8.52
C GLU A 114 0.56 -13.50 -7.32
N PRO A 115 -0.02 -14.20 -6.33
CA PRO A 115 -1.46 -14.39 -6.12
C PRO A 115 -2.13 -13.07 -5.72
N PHE A 116 -3.35 -12.84 -6.21
CA PHE A 116 -4.10 -11.63 -5.87
C PHE A 116 -4.44 -11.61 -4.37
N PRO A 117 -4.11 -10.55 -3.62
CA PRO A 117 -4.21 -10.58 -2.16
C PRO A 117 -5.63 -10.81 -1.64
N ASN A 118 -6.66 -10.25 -2.29
CA ASN A 118 -8.03 -10.28 -1.80
C ASN A 118 -9.02 -10.81 -2.87
N PRO A 119 -9.33 -12.11 -2.88
CA PRO A 119 -10.23 -12.70 -3.87
C PRO A 119 -11.65 -12.12 -3.86
N GLU A 120 -12.13 -11.63 -2.71
CA GLU A 120 -13.49 -11.06 -2.59
C GLU A 120 -13.67 -9.78 -3.42
N LEU A 121 -12.57 -9.06 -3.73
CA LEU A 121 -12.62 -7.90 -4.61
C LEU A 121 -12.75 -8.29 -6.10
N LYS A 122 -12.39 -9.53 -6.48
CA LYS A 122 -12.58 -10.06 -7.84
C LYS A 122 -14.06 -10.44 -8.04
N GLY A 123 -14.92 -9.43 -8.14
CA GLY A 123 -16.35 -9.57 -8.41
C GLY A 123 -16.70 -9.45 -9.90
N VAL A 124 -18.00 -9.63 -10.20
CA VAL A 124 -18.55 -9.55 -11.58
C VAL A 124 -18.29 -8.19 -12.26
N ASN A 125 -18.17 -7.12 -11.47
CA ASN A 125 -17.93 -5.75 -11.96
C ASN A 125 -16.44 -5.35 -11.97
N SER A 126 -15.53 -6.32 -11.82
CA SER A 126 -14.10 -6.08 -11.85
C SER A 126 -13.48 -6.35 -13.22
N VAL A 127 -12.46 -5.56 -13.56
CA VAL A 127 -11.64 -5.73 -14.77
C VAL A 127 -10.20 -5.92 -14.32
N SER A 128 -9.59 -7.02 -14.74
CA SER A 128 -8.15 -7.22 -14.52
C SER A 128 -7.37 -6.42 -15.56
N LEU A 129 -6.55 -5.50 -15.09
CA LEU A 129 -5.61 -4.74 -15.91
C LEU A 129 -4.46 -5.65 -16.35
N PRO A 130 -3.86 -5.44 -17.52
CA PRO A 130 -2.76 -6.30 -18.01
C PRO A 130 -1.42 -6.08 -17.29
N VAL A 131 -1.38 -5.21 -16.26
CA VAL A 131 -0.18 -4.78 -15.55
C VAL A 131 -0.32 -4.98 -14.05
N ASP A 132 0.82 -5.17 -13.38
CA ASP A 132 0.91 -5.51 -11.95
C ASP A 132 0.90 -4.30 -11.01
N GLY A 133 0.88 -3.08 -11.56
CA GLY A 133 0.90 -1.83 -10.79
C GLY A 133 2.29 -1.44 -10.27
N SER A 134 3.33 -2.21 -10.59
CA SER A 134 4.71 -1.80 -10.33
C SER A 134 5.07 -0.56 -11.16
N TYR A 135 5.96 0.29 -10.65
CA TYR A 135 6.40 1.49 -11.38
C TYR A 135 6.91 1.16 -12.78
N ARG A 136 7.64 0.05 -12.96
CA ARG A 136 8.07 -0.43 -14.28
C ARG A 136 6.87 -0.66 -15.22
N SER A 137 5.84 -1.37 -14.76
CA SER A 137 4.63 -1.64 -15.55
C SER A 137 3.81 -0.38 -15.86
N LEU A 138 3.95 0.65 -15.02
CA LEU A 138 3.34 1.97 -15.18
C LEU A 138 4.19 2.93 -16.04
N GLY A 139 5.29 2.45 -16.65
CA GLY A 139 6.17 3.25 -17.52
C GLY A 139 7.31 3.99 -16.80
N HIS A 140 7.52 3.72 -15.51
CA HIS A 140 8.48 4.37 -14.62
C HIS A 140 9.57 3.39 -14.14
N ALA A 141 10.31 2.81 -15.08
CA ALA A 141 11.32 1.78 -14.78
C ALA A 141 12.61 2.34 -14.16
N SER A 142 12.96 3.59 -14.47
CA SER A 142 14.24 4.22 -14.09
C SER A 142 14.08 5.52 -13.30
N SER A 143 12.92 6.17 -13.37
CA SER A 143 12.62 7.41 -12.67
C SER A 143 11.14 7.54 -12.33
N LEU A 144 10.84 8.27 -11.27
CA LEU A 144 9.49 8.61 -10.84
C LEU A 144 9.11 10.02 -11.32
N PRO A 145 7.81 10.31 -11.52
CA PRO A 145 7.39 11.59 -12.05
C PRO A 145 7.51 12.72 -11.02
N ILE A 146 7.74 13.94 -11.51
CA ILE A 146 7.57 15.17 -10.73
C ILE A 146 6.07 15.41 -10.50
N ILE A 147 5.71 15.83 -9.30
CA ILE A 147 4.34 16.09 -8.87
C ILE A 147 4.19 17.57 -8.55
N ASN A 148 3.22 18.23 -9.17
CA ASN A 148 2.92 19.64 -8.95
C ASN A 148 1.54 19.81 -8.31
N LYS A 149 1.40 20.79 -7.43
CA LYS A 149 0.11 21.08 -6.78
C LYS A 149 -0.97 21.46 -7.81
N ALA A 150 -0.59 22.22 -8.84
CA ALA A 150 -1.51 22.75 -9.85
C ALA A 150 -2.20 21.67 -10.70
N GLU A 151 -1.61 20.49 -10.84
CA GLU A 151 -2.19 19.40 -11.65
C GLU A 151 -3.05 18.43 -10.84
N LEU A 152 -3.01 18.48 -9.50
CA LEU A 152 -3.60 17.44 -8.64
C LEU A 152 -5.09 17.18 -8.92
N GLU A 153 -5.88 18.23 -9.12
CA GLU A 153 -7.29 18.06 -9.48
C GLU A 153 -7.47 17.33 -10.81
N THR A 154 -6.66 17.66 -11.81
CA THR A 154 -6.66 16.98 -13.11
C THR A 154 -6.24 15.52 -12.97
N LEU A 155 -5.26 15.22 -12.13
CA LEU A 155 -4.82 13.84 -11.86
C LEU A 155 -5.95 13.01 -11.23
N VAL A 156 -6.60 13.56 -10.20
CA VAL A 156 -7.73 12.90 -9.52
C VAL A 156 -8.89 12.67 -10.49
N ARG A 157 -9.27 13.68 -11.30
CA ARG A 157 -10.31 13.55 -12.33
C ARG A 157 -9.95 12.52 -13.41
N THR A 158 -8.68 12.44 -13.78
CA THR A 158 -8.20 11.47 -14.77
C THR A 158 -8.39 10.04 -14.27
N VAL A 159 -8.04 9.78 -13.01
CA VAL A 159 -8.25 8.46 -12.39
C VAL A 159 -9.75 8.18 -12.21
N SER A 160 -10.52 9.17 -11.75
CA SER A 160 -11.96 8.99 -11.50
C SER A 160 -12.77 8.74 -12.77
N ASN A 161 -12.35 9.29 -13.91
CA ASN A 161 -13.02 9.15 -15.20
C ASN A 161 -12.46 8.01 -16.05
N PHE A 162 -11.59 7.18 -15.50
CA PHE A 162 -10.94 6.10 -16.22
C PHE A 162 -11.94 5.06 -16.75
N LYS A 163 -11.83 4.69 -18.03
CA LYS A 163 -12.71 3.74 -18.73
C LYS A 163 -11.95 2.91 -19.79
N GLY A 164 -10.79 2.36 -19.45
CA GLY A 164 -9.94 1.72 -20.46
C GLY A 164 -8.97 0.67 -19.92
N THR A 165 -7.98 0.33 -20.75
CA THR A 165 -6.94 -0.66 -20.41
C THR A 165 -5.54 -0.03 -20.34
N VAL A 166 -5.36 1.18 -20.88
CA VAL A 166 -4.08 1.90 -20.90
C VAL A 166 -3.97 2.78 -19.66
N ILE A 167 -3.01 2.48 -18.79
CA ILE A 167 -2.88 3.20 -17.51
C ILE A 167 -2.23 4.56 -17.69
N SER A 168 -2.82 5.58 -17.08
CA SER A 168 -2.32 6.95 -17.09
C SER A 168 -1.19 7.16 -16.09
N SER A 169 -0.22 8.00 -16.44
CA SER A 169 0.83 8.51 -15.51
C SER A 169 0.24 9.21 -14.29
N ALA A 170 -1.02 9.67 -14.36
CA ALA A 170 -1.74 10.22 -13.23
C ALA A 170 -1.89 9.23 -12.07
N LEU A 171 -2.07 7.94 -12.38
CA LEU A 171 -2.20 6.92 -11.35
C LEU A 171 -0.90 6.77 -10.55
N THR A 172 0.25 6.83 -11.21
CA THR A 172 1.57 6.80 -10.54
C THR A 172 1.71 7.91 -9.51
N LYS A 173 1.37 9.15 -9.88
CA LYS A 173 1.45 10.30 -8.97
C LYS A 173 0.51 10.14 -7.77
N ILE A 174 -0.71 9.65 -8.01
CA ILE A 174 -1.69 9.40 -6.95
C ILE A 174 -1.25 8.24 -6.03
N ILE A 175 -0.63 7.19 -6.56
CA ILE A 175 -0.01 6.12 -5.77
C ILE A 175 1.07 6.71 -4.85
N ILE A 176 1.94 7.59 -5.36
CA ILE A 176 3.00 8.20 -4.54
C ILE A 176 2.41 9.05 -3.40
N ILE A 177 1.46 9.93 -3.71
CA ILE A 177 0.81 10.84 -2.75
C ILE A 177 0.03 10.09 -1.66
N THR A 178 -0.41 8.86 -1.96
CA THR A 178 -1.25 8.07 -1.04
C THR A 178 -0.43 6.96 -0.38
N CYS A 179 0.00 5.99 -1.18
CA CYS A 179 0.56 4.73 -0.76
C CYS A 179 2.01 4.87 -0.31
N GLU A 180 2.84 5.59 -1.06
CA GLU A 180 4.24 5.83 -0.64
C GLU A 180 4.32 6.78 0.55
N ALA A 181 3.51 7.84 0.58
CA ALA A 181 3.41 8.70 1.76
C ALA A 181 2.93 7.95 3.00
N SER A 182 2.01 6.98 2.84
CA SER A 182 1.61 6.12 3.96
C SER A 182 2.75 5.23 4.45
N ARG A 183 3.58 4.72 3.53
CA ARG A 183 4.73 3.87 3.84
C ARG A 183 5.91 4.62 4.45
N PHE A 184 6.21 5.82 3.95
CA PHE A 184 7.43 6.55 4.27
C PHE A 184 7.12 7.97 4.74
N LYS A 185 7.66 8.34 5.91
CA LYS A 185 7.42 9.66 6.48
C LYS A 185 8.12 10.77 5.68
N SER A 186 9.27 10.48 5.07
CA SER A 186 9.95 11.42 4.16
C SER A 186 9.09 11.77 2.93
N VAL A 187 8.40 10.79 2.32
CA VAL A 187 7.48 11.04 1.21
C VAL A 187 6.27 11.84 1.68
N GLU A 188 5.68 11.54 2.84
CA GLU A 188 4.61 12.36 3.43
C GLU A 188 5.06 13.81 3.61
N THR A 189 6.26 14.04 4.16
CA THR A 189 6.81 15.38 4.37
C THR A 189 7.00 16.14 3.05
N ASP A 190 7.54 15.50 2.01
CA ASP A 190 7.75 16.14 0.72
C ASP A 190 6.42 16.47 0.02
N VAL A 191 5.43 15.58 0.11
CA VAL A 191 4.08 15.85 -0.40
C VAL A 191 3.40 16.98 0.38
N TYR A 192 3.47 16.96 1.72
CA TYR A 192 2.95 18.04 2.56
C TYR A 192 3.56 19.39 2.18
N ASN A 193 4.88 19.44 1.98
CA ASN A 193 5.58 20.65 1.56
C ASN A 193 5.11 21.11 0.18
N MET A 194 4.97 20.22 -0.79
CA MET A 194 4.41 20.53 -2.11
C MET A 194 2.98 21.09 -2.00
N LEU A 195 2.13 20.52 -1.15
CA LEU A 195 0.77 21.02 -0.91
C LEU A 195 0.76 22.39 -0.23
N ARG A 196 1.72 22.66 0.66
CA ARG A 196 1.81 23.92 1.43
C ARG A 196 2.41 25.07 0.63
N THR A 197 3.50 24.83 -0.10
CA THR A 197 4.28 25.87 -0.79
C THR A 197 4.06 25.92 -2.28
N SER A 198 3.39 24.92 -2.87
CA SER A 198 3.29 24.71 -4.32
C SER A 198 4.63 24.43 -5.02
N ALA A 199 5.73 24.23 -4.26
CA ALA A 199 6.99 23.78 -4.83
C ALA A 199 6.85 22.35 -5.38
N PRO A 200 7.36 22.05 -6.59
CA PRO A 200 7.27 20.70 -7.14
C PRO A 200 7.95 19.66 -6.25
N PHE A 201 7.34 18.48 -6.16
CA PHE A 201 7.96 17.31 -5.53
C PHE A 201 8.54 16.40 -6.62
N ASP A 202 9.86 16.30 -6.71
CA ASP A 202 10.52 15.29 -7.53
C ASP A 202 10.61 13.95 -6.77
N ALA A 203 9.67 13.05 -7.07
CA ALA A 203 9.62 11.73 -6.46
C ALA A 203 10.83 10.84 -6.80
N SER A 204 11.59 11.15 -7.87
CA SER A 204 12.79 10.38 -8.21
C SER A 204 13.86 10.45 -7.13
N THR A 205 13.90 11.54 -6.36
CA THR A 205 14.80 11.71 -5.20
C THR A 205 14.57 10.66 -4.10
N ARG A 206 13.40 9.99 -4.11
CA ARG A 206 13.02 8.94 -3.15
C ARG A 206 13.00 7.54 -3.75
N TYR A 207 13.37 7.39 -5.03
CA TYR A 207 13.11 6.14 -5.77
C TYR A 207 13.84 4.93 -5.19
N ASP A 208 15.10 5.10 -4.78
CA ASP A 208 15.89 4.01 -4.20
C ASP A 208 15.34 3.55 -2.84
N MET A 209 14.84 4.48 -2.03
CA MET A 209 14.18 4.16 -0.77
C MET A 209 12.87 3.40 -1.02
N ILE A 210 12.03 3.89 -1.95
CA ILE A 210 10.75 3.27 -2.31
C ILE A 210 10.94 1.82 -2.78
N LYS A 211 11.98 1.54 -3.59
CA LYS A 211 12.31 0.18 -4.06
C LYS A 211 12.66 -0.77 -2.91
N ARG A 212 13.13 -0.26 -1.78
CA ARG A 212 13.58 -1.05 -0.62
C ARG A 212 12.48 -1.29 0.41
N TRP A 213 11.24 -0.90 0.14
CA TRP A 213 10.11 -1.00 1.07
C TRP A 213 10.04 -2.33 1.85
N ASN A 214 10.27 -3.47 1.19
CA ASN A 214 10.22 -4.79 1.84
C ASN A 214 11.28 -5.01 2.94
N THR A 215 12.14 -4.02 3.18
CA THR A 215 13.19 -4.02 4.22
C THR A 215 13.07 -2.82 5.19
N THR A 216 11.99 -2.03 5.12
CA THR A 216 11.79 -0.81 5.92
C THR A 216 10.58 -0.93 6.86
N LEU A 217 10.59 -0.20 7.98
CA LEU A 217 9.44 -0.12 8.89
C LEU A 217 8.40 0.91 8.41
N LEU A 218 7.13 0.69 8.76
CA LEU A 218 6.04 1.59 8.38
C LEU A 218 6.19 2.98 9.04
N GLY A 219 6.28 4.02 8.20
CA GLY A 219 6.45 5.40 8.63
C GLY A 219 7.86 5.73 9.11
N ASP A 220 8.86 4.91 8.75
CA ASP A 220 10.24 5.18 9.10
C ASP A 220 10.78 6.41 8.34
N ASN A 221 11.69 7.11 9.02
CA ASN A 221 12.45 8.27 8.52
C ASN A 221 13.87 7.89 8.09
N ASN A 222 14.34 6.69 8.45
CA ASN A 222 15.72 6.31 8.25
C ASN A 222 15.95 5.98 6.77
N PHE A 223 16.22 6.98 5.92
CA PHE A 223 17.14 6.99 4.76
C PHE A 223 17.22 8.39 4.16
#